data_AF-A0A6N6NQK5-F1
#
_entry.id   AF-A0A6N6NQK5-F1
#
_cell.length_a   1.000
_cell.length_b   1.000
_cell.length_c   1.000
_cell.angle_alpha   90.00
_cell.angle_beta   90.00
_cell.angle_gamma   90.00
#
_symmetry.space_group_name_H-M   'P 1'
#
loop_
_entity.id
_entity.type
_entity.pdbx_description
1 polymer ?
#
loop_
_entity_poly.entity_id
_entity_poly.type
_entity_poly.pdbx_seq_one_letter_code
_entity_poly.pdbx_strand_id
1 'polypeptide(L)'
;MRNGYVPRCATRTRHFRRDGMKTTQRTFLDYLGAPHTHFIIPVYQRVYTWSDKQCATLWRDCAHAGETQSEHFIGTVLYSPDPELASAQTQAIDIIDGQQRTATISLLIAALADYLEEQGMVLEDGTDAAELRARFLLADGRNPEEASRKEKLTLSRLDRATMTAVLNHTDPPEEDDLSKNVVSNYQRFKSYLQAESDAETIWRGLKQLTIIAAEVEESDCPQTVFESLNSKGMPLTTADLARNLLFSDVEYEEQERLYDQYWKPIENLFADDDDDATSMNAALRGWLAVKAPRLRSRASDDVYDALKAFLQTENHSDTESLLRGFKGFCETFRARSQSKGARTADMHTTWGIGGRTKGLPVDRSLFGE
;
A
#
# COMPACT_ATOMS: atom_id res chain seq x y z
N MET A 1 -20.29 32.07 18.93
CA MET A 1 -20.52 30.62 18.92
C MET A 1 -19.21 29.97 18.48
N ARG A 2 -18.56 29.24 19.40
CA ARG A 2 -17.25 28.61 19.22
C ARG A 2 -17.48 27.15 18.83
N ASN A 3 -17.10 26.75 17.61
CA ASN A 3 -16.88 25.36 17.28
C ASN A 3 -15.41 25.06 17.55
N GLY A 4 -15.15 24.46 18.70
CA GLY A 4 -13.84 23.86 19.00
C GLY A 4 -13.70 22.56 18.23
N TYR A 5 -12.59 22.41 17.53
CA TYR A 5 -12.16 21.16 16.94
C TYR A 5 -11.93 20.14 18.06
N VAL A 6 -12.66 19.03 18.01
CA VAL A 6 -12.44 17.85 18.84
C VAL A 6 -12.19 16.72 17.85
N PRO A 7 -11.01 16.05 17.89
CA PRO A 7 -10.79 14.85 17.09
C PRO A 7 -11.92 13.87 17.38
N ARG A 8 -12.48 13.17 16.37
CA ARG A 8 -13.52 12.15 16.61
C ARG A 8 -13.07 11.06 17.60
N CYS A 9 -11.77 10.96 17.88
CA CYS A 9 -11.20 10.11 18.91
C CYS A 9 -11.40 10.61 20.37
N ALA A 10 -11.91 11.82 20.59
CA ALA A 10 -12.18 12.38 21.92
C ALA A 10 -13.65 12.76 22.07
N THR A 11 -14.29 12.27 23.13
CA THR A 11 -15.66 12.60 23.58
C THR A 11 -16.82 11.93 22.83
N ARG A 12 -17.08 10.66 23.19
CA ARG A 12 -18.42 10.18 23.56
C ARG A 12 -18.32 8.88 24.35
N THR A 13 -18.30 9.00 25.68
CA THR A 13 -18.55 7.87 26.59
C THR A 13 -20.03 7.47 26.50
N ARG A 14 -20.39 6.76 25.43
CA ARG A 14 -21.53 5.84 25.47
C ARG A 14 -20.93 4.45 25.61
N HIS A 15 -21.36 3.71 26.62
CA HIS A 15 -20.99 2.30 26.81
C HIS A 15 -21.57 1.47 25.65
N PHE A 16 -20.95 1.54 24.47
CA PHE A 16 -21.03 0.48 23.48
C PHE A 16 -20.07 -0.61 23.94
N ARG A 17 -20.52 -1.87 23.92
CA ARG A 17 -19.60 -3.00 24.08
C ARG A 17 -18.52 -2.85 23.02
N ARG A 18 -17.26 -2.78 23.44
CA ARG A 18 -16.11 -2.86 22.54
C ARG A 18 -16.00 -4.31 22.07
N ASP A 19 -16.62 -4.63 20.95
CA ASP A 19 -16.21 -5.80 20.19
C ASP A 19 -14.98 -5.35 19.42
N GLY A 20 -13.78 -5.61 19.96
CA GLY A 20 -12.52 -5.20 19.29
C GLY A 20 -12.33 -5.90 17.95
N MET A 21 -11.30 -5.45 17.19
CA MET A 21 -10.85 -6.01 15.91
C MET A 21 -11.21 -7.49 15.69
N LYS A 22 -12.01 -7.74 14.65
CA LYS A 22 -12.45 -9.09 14.30
C LYS A 22 -11.45 -9.72 13.35
N THR A 23 -10.76 -10.76 13.83
CA THR A 23 -9.81 -11.52 13.02
C THR A 23 -10.38 -12.89 12.67
N THR A 24 -10.34 -13.24 11.39
CA THR A 24 -10.75 -14.56 10.90
C THR A 24 -9.67 -15.14 9.99
N GLN A 25 -9.34 -16.42 10.17
CA GLN A 25 -8.53 -17.15 9.19
C GLN A 25 -9.46 -17.66 8.09
N ARG A 26 -9.12 -17.39 6.83
CA ARG A 26 -9.89 -17.84 5.66
C ARG A 26 -9.00 -17.96 4.43
N THR A 27 -9.50 -18.59 3.37
CA THR A 27 -8.80 -18.60 2.09
C THR A 27 -8.79 -17.18 1.50
N PHE A 28 -7.72 -16.85 0.76
CA PHE A 28 -7.61 -15.55 0.09
C PHE A 28 -8.75 -15.38 -0.93
N LEU A 29 -9.13 -16.44 -1.64
CA LEU A 29 -10.23 -16.41 -2.60
C LEU A 29 -11.59 -16.18 -1.93
N ASP A 30 -11.84 -16.68 -0.71
CA ASP A 30 -13.08 -16.37 0.02
C ASP A 30 -13.14 -14.91 0.47
N TYR A 31 -11.98 -14.30 0.75
CA TYR A 31 -11.89 -12.87 1.05
C TYR A 31 -12.13 -12.03 -0.21
N LEU A 32 -11.33 -12.25 -1.26
CA LEU A 32 -11.40 -11.46 -2.49
C LEU A 32 -12.73 -11.70 -3.23
N GLY A 33 -13.24 -12.92 -3.24
CA GLY A 33 -14.47 -13.31 -3.92
C GLY A 33 -15.74 -13.11 -3.11
N ALA A 34 -15.69 -12.38 -1.99
CA ALA A 34 -16.89 -12.06 -1.21
C ALA A 34 -17.92 -11.32 -2.09
N PRO A 35 -19.19 -11.75 -2.14
CA PRO A 35 -20.19 -11.12 -3.00
C PRO A 35 -20.45 -9.68 -2.57
N HIS A 36 -20.93 -8.82 -3.49
CA HIS A 36 -21.37 -7.46 -3.16
C HIS A 36 -20.32 -6.62 -2.44
N THR A 37 -19.05 -6.82 -2.81
CA THR A 37 -17.91 -6.17 -2.17
C THR A 37 -17.06 -5.50 -3.23
N HIS A 38 -16.65 -4.26 -2.97
CA HIS A 38 -15.71 -3.48 -3.76
C HIS A 38 -14.53 -3.08 -2.86
N PHE A 39 -13.34 -3.56 -3.18
CA PHE A 39 -12.12 -3.23 -2.47
C PHE A 39 -11.48 -1.97 -3.06
N ILE A 40 -11.05 -1.07 -2.19
CA ILE A 40 -10.43 0.19 -2.55
C ILE A 40 -9.08 0.24 -1.84
N ILE A 41 -8.01 0.55 -2.58
CA ILE A 41 -6.74 0.95 -1.99
C ILE A 41 -6.78 2.48 -1.89
N PRO A 42 -6.81 3.06 -0.69
CA PRO A 42 -6.90 4.52 -0.53
C PRO A 42 -5.74 5.26 -1.18
N VAL A 43 -5.95 6.53 -1.53
CA VAL A 43 -4.98 7.37 -2.27
C VAL A 43 -3.67 7.54 -1.52
N TYR A 44 -3.75 7.62 -0.20
CA TYR A 44 -2.58 7.74 0.68
C TYR A 44 -1.78 6.44 0.80
N GLN A 45 -2.28 5.30 0.36
CA GLN A 45 -1.50 4.07 0.36
C GLN A 45 -0.49 4.03 -0.78
N ARG A 46 0.63 3.33 -0.57
CA ARG A 46 1.73 3.21 -1.55
C ARG A 46 1.23 2.70 -2.91
N VAL A 47 1.84 3.17 -4.00
CA VAL A 47 1.64 2.60 -5.34
C VAL A 47 2.14 1.15 -5.40
N TYR A 48 1.74 0.43 -6.44
CA TYR A 48 2.13 -0.94 -6.69
C TYR A 48 3.62 -1.05 -7.02
N THR A 49 4.36 -1.78 -6.19
CA THR A 49 5.83 -1.85 -6.22
C THR A 49 6.38 -3.26 -6.22
N TRP A 50 5.52 -4.28 -6.20
CA TRP A 50 6.01 -5.67 -6.28
C TRP A 50 6.80 -5.91 -7.57
N SER A 51 7.97 -6.51 -7.39
CA SER A 51 8.94 -6.83 -8.43
C SER A 51 8.82 -8.28 -8.90
N ASP A 52 9.60 -8.61 -9.94
CA ASP A 52 9.79 -9.97 -10.45
C ASP A 52 10.02 -11.01 -9.34
N LYS A 53 10.87 -10.70 -8.36
CA LYS A 53 11.20 -11.62 -7.26
C LYS A 53 9.98 -12.01 -6.43
N GLN A 54 9.11 -11.05 -6.15
CA GLN A 54 7.88 -11.30 -5.38
C GLN A 54 6.85 -12.06 -6.22
N CYS A 55 6.69 -11.72 -7.51
CA CYS A 55 5.84 -12.48 -8.44
C CYS A 55 6.29 -13.94 -8.59
N ALA A 56 7.60 -14.18 -8.78
CA ALA A 56 8.18 -15.51 -8.89
C ALA A 56 8.07 -16.32 -7.57
N THR A 57 8.01 -15.63 -6.43
CA THR A 57 7.79 -16.28 -5.13
C THR A 57 6.33 -16.70 -5.00
N LEU A 58 5.38 -15.78 -5.23
CA LEU A 58 3.94 -16.09 -5.25
C LEU A 58 3.61 -17.23 -6.22
N TRP A 59 4.20 -17.21 -7.43
CA TRP A 59 4.01 -18.27 -8.42
C TRP A 59 4.44 -19.65 -7.88
N ARG A 60 5.65 -19.73 -7.31
CA ARG A 60 6.17 -20.99 -6.72
C ARG A 60 5.35 -21.44 -5.52
N ASP A 61 4.89 -20.50 -4.69
CA ASP A 61 4.05 -20.80 -3.54
C ASP A 61 2.69 -21.39 -3.99
N CYS A 62 2.07 -20.82 -5.03
CA CYS A 62 0.87 -21.37 -5.65
C CYS A 62 1.13 -22.76 -6.26
N ALA A 63 2.18 -22.90 -7.07
CA ALA A 63 2.50 -24.18 -7.71
C ALA A 63 2.71 -25.28 -6.66
N HIS A 64 3.54 -25.00 -5.65
CA HIS A 64 3.80 -25.93 -4.55
C HIS A 64 2.51 -26.31 -3.80
N ALA A 65 1.70 -25.33 -3.41
CA ALA A 65 0.44 -25.58 -2.70
C ALA A 65 -0.57 -26.37 -3.56
N GLY A 66 -0.55 -26.18 -4.88
CA GLY A 66 -1.37 -26.93 -5.84
C GLY A 66 -0.92 -28.37 -6.04
N GLU A 67 0.39 -28.62 -6.03
CA GLU A 67 0.97 -29.97 -6.13
C GLU A 67 0.73 -30.78 -4.84
N THR A 68 0.97 -30.16 -3.68
CA THR A 68 0.85 -30.83 -2.37
C THR A 68 -0.57 -30.83 -1.83
N GLN A 69 -1.46 -30.01 -2.38
CA GLN A 69 -2.81 -29.75 -1.85
C GLN A 69 -2.80 -29.31 -0.38
N SER A 70 -1.78 -28.54 0.02
CA SER A 70 -1.62 -28.05 1.38
C SER A 70 -1.87 -26.56 1.48
N GLU A 71 -2.51 -26.12 2.56
CA GLU A 71 -2.68 -24.70 2.86
C GLU A 71 -1.32 -23.96 2.87
N HIS A 72 -1.32 -22.77 2.27
CA HIS A 72 -0.14 -21.90 2.26
C HIS A 72 -0.52 -20.51 2.82
N PHE A 73 0.02 -20.19 4.00
CA PHE A 73 -0.25 -18.91 4.65
C PHE A 73 0.54 -17.79 3.99
N ILE A 74 -0.17 -16.84 3.37
CA ILE A 74 0.47 -15.72 2.66
C ILE A 74 0.57 -14.44 3.49
N GLY A 75 -0.09 -14.36 4.66
CA GLY A 75 0.00 -13.23 5.58
C GLY A 75 -1.34 -12.70 6.10
N THR A 76 -1.32 -11.47 6.61
CA THR A 76 -2.51 -10.76 7.09
C THR A 76 -3.00 -9.76 6.05
N VAL A 77 -4.30 -9.50 6.03
CA VAL A 77 -4.94 -8.39 5.33
C VAL A 77 -5.74 -7.59 6.35
N LEU A 78 -5.49 -6.29 6.41
CA LEU A 78 -6.19 -5.36 7.28
C LEU A 78 -7.11 -4.49 6.44
N TYR A 79 -8.37 -4.39 6.80
CA TYR A 79 -9.33 -3.59 6.06
C TYR A 79 -10.38 -2.96 6.96
N SER A 80 -11.06 -1.93 6.46
CA SER A 80 -12.16 -1.28 7.14
C SER A 80 -13.32 -1.04 6.16
N PRO A 81 -14.58 -1.27 6.56
CA PRO A 81 -15.74 -0.83 5.79
C PRO A 81 -15.72 0.68 5.56
N ASP A 82 -15.98 1.11 4.33
CA ASP A 82 -16.24 2.51 4.00
C ASP A 82 -17.75 2.70 3.73
N PRO A 83 -18.52 3.23 4.69
CA PRO A 83 -19.95 3.44 4.51
C PRO A 83 -20.29 4.61 3.57
N GLU A 84 -19.34 5.51 3.29
CA GLU A 84 -19.55 6.69 2.44
C GLU A 84 -19.46 6.32 0.95
N LEU A 85 -18.57 5.41 0.60
CA LEU A 85 -18.42 4.87 -0.75
C LEU A 85 -19.31 3.64 -1.02
N ALA A 86 -20.03 3.14 -0.01
CA ALA A 86 -20.97 2.04 -0.15
C ALA A 86 -22.17 2.41 -1.03
N SER A 87 -22.60 1.47 -1.87
CA SER A 87 -23.84 1.55 -2.64
C SER A 87 -24.95 0.75 -1.94
N ALA A 88 -26.19 0.88 -2.43
CA ALA A 88 -27.31 0.08 -1.91
C ALA A 88 -27.10 -1.45 -2.08
N GLN A 89 -26.21 -1.88 -2.97
CA GLN A 89 -25.99 -3.29 -3.32
C GLN A 89 -24.53 -3.75 -3.15
N THR A 90 -23.60 -2.85 -2.85
CA THR A 90 -22.16 -3.12 -2.83
C THR A 90 -21.53 -2.39 -1.66
N GLN A 91 -20.89 -3.13 -0.76
CA GLN A 91 -20.09 -2.57 0.32
C GLN A 91 -18.72 -2.12 -0.23
N ALA A 92 -18.30 -0.90 0.09
CA ALA A 92 -16.94 -0.45 -0.14
C ALA A 92 -16.07 -0.86 1.06
N ILE A 93 -14.86 -1.36 0.78
CA ILE A 93 -13.89 -1.81 1.77
C ILE A 93 -12.53 -1.20 1.46
N ASP A 94 -12.03 -0.39 2.37
CA ASP A 94 -10.68 0.15 2.33
C ASP A 94 -9.67 -0.89 2.78
N ILE A 95 -8.71 -1.21 1.92
CA ILE A 95 -7.55 -2.04 2.27
C ILE A 95 -6.50 -1.16 2.93
N ILE A 96 -6.28 -1.39 4.22
CA ILE A 96 -5.30 -0.68 5.04
C ILE A 96 -3.93 -1.35 4.94
N ASP A 97 -3.88 -2.68 4.96
CA ASP A 97 -2.65 -3.48 4.79
C ASP A 97 -2.93 -4.76 3.96
N GLY A 98 -1.91 -5.29 3.29
CA GLY A 98 -2.03 -6.39 2.34
C GLY A 98 -2.27 -5.94 0.90
N GLN A 99 -2.24 -4.63 0.63
CA GLN A 99 -2.55 -4.01 -0.66
C GLN A 99 -1.76 -4.61 -1.85
N GLN A 100 -0.44 -4.82 -1.69
CA GLN A 100 0.44 -5.30 -2.76
C GLN A 100 0.13 -6.76 -3.11
N ARG A 101 -0.21 -7.55 -2.08
CA ARG A 101 -0.58 -8.95 -2.23
C ARG A 101 -1.93 -9.07 -2.94
N THR A 102 -2.91 -8.27 -2.52
CA THR A 102 -4.23 -8.25 -3.15
C THR A 102 -4.15 -7.84 -4.61
N ALA A 103 -3.41 -6.77 -4.94
CA ALA A 103 -3.18 -6.35 -6.31
C ALA A 103 -2.49 -7.44 -7.15
N THR A 104 -1.44 -8.09 -6.62
CA THR A 104 -0.71 -9.12 -7.37
C THR A 104 -1.55 -10.37 -7.62
N ILE A 105 -2.32 -10.82 -6.64
CA ILE A 105 -3.19 -11.99 -6.82
C ILE A 105 -4.31 -11.66 -7.81
N SER A 106 -4.88 -10.45 -7.77
CA SER A 106 -5.83 -10.01 -8.80
C SER A 106 -5.22 -10.02 -10.21
N LEU A 107 -3.95 -9.62 -10.37
CA LEU A 107 -3.24 -9.71 -11.66
C LEU A 107 -3.01 -11.16 -12.11
N LEU A 108 -2.67 -12.06 -11.19
CA LEU A 108 -2.53 -13.49 -11.49
C LEU A 108 -3.86 -14.11 -11.91
N ILE A 109 -4.96 -13.77 -11.23
CA ILE A 109 -6.31 -14.23 -11.60
C ILE A 109 -6.72 -13.68 -12.97
N ALA A 110 -6.42 -12.41 -13.28
CA ALA A 110 -6.67 -11.82 -14.59
C ALA A 110 -5.90 -12.57 -15.70
N ALA A 111 -4.59 -12.78 -15.51
CA ALA A 111 -3.77 -13.53 -16.46
C ALA A 111 -4.24 -14.99 -16.63
N LEU A 112 -4.69 -15.63 -15.55
CA LEU A 112 -5.28 -16.97 -15.60
C LEU A 112 -6.58 -16.98 -16.40
N ALA A 113 -7.51 -16.05 -16.15
CA ALA A 113 -8.76 -15.94 -16.89
C ALA A 113 -8.51 -15.74 -18.40
N ASP A 114 -7.57 -14.87 -18.76
CA ASP A 114 -7.20 -14.64 -20.16
C ASP A 114 -6.60 -15.89 -20.80
N TYR A 115 -5.74 -16.59 -20.08
CA TYR A 115 -5.17 -17.86 -20.56
C TYR A 115 -6.26 -18.92 -20.77
N LEU A 116 -7.21 -19.07 -19.85
CA LEU A 116 -8.34 -20.00 -20.02
C LEU A 116 -9.17 -19.67 -21.26
N GLU A 117 -9.47 -18.39 -21.48
CA GLU A 117 -10.23 -17.93 -22.64
C GLU A 117 -9.46 -18.14 -23.96
N GLU A 118 -8.19 -17.77 -24.01
CA GLU A 118 -7.32 -17.94 -25.18
C GLU A 118 -7.15 -19.42 -25.57
N GLN A 119 -7.10 -20.32 -24.58
CA GLN A 119 -6.99 -21.76 -24.82
C GLN A 119 -8.35 -22.46 -25.00
N GLY A 120 -9.48 -21.76 -24.80
CA GLY A 120 -10.81 -22.37 -24.78
C GLY A 120 -10.96 -23.45 -23.71
N MET A 121 -10.28 -23.28 -22.58
CA MET A 121 -10.14 -24.27 -21.52
C MET A 121 -11.14 -24.01 -20.37
N VAL A 122 -11.61 -25.10 -19.77
CA VAL A 122 -12.37 -25.12 -18.53
C VAL A 122 -11.62 -26.02 -17.55
N LEU A 123 -11.45 -25.55 -16.31
CA LEU A 123 -10.74 -26.27 -15.26
C LEU A 123 -11.54 -27.49 -14.77
N GLU A 124 -10.88 -28.42 -14.07
CA GLU A 124 -11.50 -29.70 -13.65
C GLU A 124 -12.75 -29.52 -12.77
N ASP A 125 -12.80 -28.45 -11.98
CA ASP A 125 -13.93 -28.11 -11.11
C ASP A 125 -15.06 -27.36 -11.82
N GLY A 126 -14.95 -27.15 -13.14
CA GLY A 126 -15.91 -26.44 -13.98
C GLY A 126 -15.67 -24.93 -14.07
N THR A 127 -14.66 -24.40 -13.37
CA THR A 127 -14.32 -22.98 -13.42
C THR A 127 -13.82 -22.59 -14.81
N ASP A 128 -14.44 -21.56 -15.40
CA ASP A 128 -14.00 -20.97 -16.67
C ASP A 128 -13.55 -19.50 -16.50
N ALA A 129 -13.11 -18.89 -17.59
CA ALA A 129 -12.67 -17.49 -17.61
C ALA A 129 -13.78 -16.52 -17.16
N ALA A 130 -15.04 -16.78 -17.53
CA ALA A 130 -16.16 -15.91 -17.18
C ALA A 130 -16.47 -15.96 -15.68
N GLU A 131 -16.41 -17.15 -15.06
CA GLU A 131 -16.58 -17.33 -13.63
C GLU A 131 -15.47 -16.62 -12.84
N LEU A 132 -14.21 -16.76 -13.25
CA LEU A 132 -13.08 -16.07 -12.61
C LEU A 132 -13.27 -14.55 -12.61
N ARG A 133 -13.61 -13.99 -13.77
CA ARG A 133 -13.83 -12.54 -13.91
C ARG A 133 -15.01 -12.06 -13.07
N ALA A 134 -16.15 -12.76 -13.16
CA ALA A 134 -17.37 -12.38 -12.45
C ALA A 134 -17.21 -12.43 -10.92
N ARG A 135 -16.46 -13.40 -10.40
CA ARG A 135 -16.30 -13.58 -8.96
C ARG A 135 -15.18 -12.73 -8.35
N PHE A 136 -14.05 -12.60 -9.04
CA PHE A 136 -12.83 -12.05 -8.44
C PHE A 136 -12.36 -10.73 -9.06
N LEU A 137 -12.85 -10.33 -10.22
CA LEU A 137 -12.42 -9.11 -10.92
C LEU A 137 -13.53 -8.05 -11.04
N LEU A 138 -14.79 -8.41 -10.81
CA LEU A 138 -15.95 -7.49 -10.82
C LEU A 138 -16.61 -7.41 -9.43
N ALA A 139 -17.01 -6.20 -9.01
CA ALA A 139 -17.64 -5.95 -7.70
C ALA A 139 -19.07 -6.51 -7.62
N ASP A 140 -19.84 -6.33 -8.70
CA ASP A 140 -21.24 -6.77 -8.81
C ASP A 140 -21.30 -7.98 -9.75
N GLY A 141 -21.30 -9.18 -9.16
CA GLY A 141 -21.15 -10.46 -9.86
C GLY A 141 -22.28 -10.86 -10.81
N ARG A 142 -23.15 -9.96 -11.26
CA ARG A 142 -24.19 -10.23 -12.29
C ARG A 142 -24.58 -8.97 -13.06
N ASN A 143 -24.05 -8.81 -14.27
CA ASN A 143 -24.77 -8.63 -15.55
C ASN A 143 -23.81 -7.95 -16.57
N PRO A 144 -23.35 -8.65 -17.62
CA PRO A 144 -22.41 -8.10 -18.60
C PRO A 144 -22.89 -6.84 -19.35
N GLU A 145 -24.19 -6.55 -19.33
CA GLU A 145 -24.82 -5.48 -20.12
C GLU A 145 -24.89 -4.12 -19.41
N GLU A 146 -24.52 -4.01 -18.12
CA GLU A 146 -24.52 -2.71 -17.43
C GLU A 146 -23.24 -1.92 -17.69
N ALA A 147 -23.40 -0.70 -18.22
CA ALA A 147 -22.32 0.25 -18.54
C ALA A 147 -21.52 0.74 -17.32
N SER A 148 -21.85 0.29 -16.11
CA SER A 148 -21.18 0.64 -14.84
C SER A 148 -20.55 -0.60 -14.20
N ARG A 149 -19.72 -1.34 -14.95
CA ARG A 149 -18.90 -2.42 -14.36
C ARG A 149 -17.92 -1.81 -13.37
N LYS A 150 -18.17 -1.96 -12.07
CA LYS A 150 -17.18 -1.65 -11.04
C LYS A 150 -16.22 -2.82 -10.88
N GLU A 151 -14.93 -2.51 -10.89
CA GLU A 151 -13.87 -3.49 -10.63
C GLU A 151 -13.96 -4.00 -9.19
N LYS A 152 -13.54 -5.26 -8.97
CA LYS A 152 -13.48 -5.84 -7.64
C LYS A 152 -12.50 -5.10 -6.73
N LEU A 153 -11.40 -4.62 -7.32
CA LEU A 153 -10.31 -3.93 -6.65
C LEU A 153 -9.96 -2.67 -7.43
N THR A 154 -10.12 -1.51 -6.82
CA THR A 154 -9.62 -0.24 -7.34
C THR A 154 -8.27 0.09 -6.72
N LEU A 155 -7.22 0.15 -7.55
CA LEU A 155 -5.90 0.60 -7.11
C LEU A 155 -5.88 2.14 -6.95
N SER A 156 -4.87 2.64 -6.25
CA SER A 156 -4.67 4.08 -6.06
C SER A 156 -3.86 4.70 -7.21
N ARG A 157 -4.09 5.99 -7.46
CA ARG A 157 -3.21 6.86 -8.26
C ARG A 157 -2.90 6.28 -9.66
N LEU A 158 -1.62 6.27 -10.06
CA LEU A 158 -1.13 5.84 -11.38
C LEU A 158 -1.48 4.39 -11.71
N ASP A 159 -1.66 3.54 -10.70
CA ASP A 159 -1.95 2.12 -10.92
C ASP A 159 -3.39 1.88 -11.36
N ARG A 160 -4.32 2.80 -11.02
CA ARG A 160 -5.75 2.63 -11.29
C ARG A 160 -6.04 2.46 -12.77
N ALA A 161 -5.68 3.46 -13.58
CA ALA A 161 -5.97 3.46 -15.02
C ALA A 161 -5.32 2.27 -15.73
N THR A 162 -4.11 1.90 -15.32
CA THR A 162 -3.39 0.75 -15.87
C THR A 162 -4.06 -0.57 -15.50
N MET A 163 -4.49 -0.74 -14.24
CA MET A 163 -5.22 -1.92 -13.79
C MET A 163 -6.57 -2.03 -14.51
N THR A 164 -7.32 -0.94 -14.61
CA THR A 164 -8.57 -0.86 -15.37
C THR A 164 -8.38 -1.31 -16.82
N ALA A 165 -7.31 -0.86 -17.48
CA ALA A 165 -7.01 -1.25 -18.85
C ALA A 165 -6.70 -2.74 -18.99
N VAL A 166 -5.95 -3.31 -18.04
CA VAL A 166 -5.68 -4.76 -17.97
C VAL A 166 -6.98 -5.55 -17.80
N LEU A 167 -7.82 -5.18 -16.83
CA LEU A 167 -9.04 -5.93 -16.49
C LEU A 167 -10.13 -5.82 -17.56
N ASN A 168 -10.23 -4.69 -18.25
CA ASN A 168 -11.25 -4.44 -19.27
C ASN A 168 -10.76 -4.67 -20.71
N HIS A 169 -9.50 -5.08 -20.89
CA HIS A 169 -8.85 -5.24 -22.19
C HIS A 169 -8.94 -3.98 -23.07
N THR A 170 -8.76 -2.80 -22.47
CA THR A 170 -8.73 -1.52 -23.19
C THR A 170 -7.29 -1.06 -23.41
N ASP A 171 -7.12 0.01 -24.19
CA ASP A 171 -5.81 0.62 -24.38
C ASP A 171 -5.22 1.09 -23.04
N PRO A 172 -3.91 0.87 -22.80
CA PRO A 172 -3.24 1.38 -21.61
C PRO A 172 -3.22 2.91 -21.61
N PRO A 173 -3.07 3.54 -20.43
CA PRO A 173 -2.89 5.00 -20.34
C PRO A 173 -1.59 5.45 -21.04
N GLU A 174 -1.45 6.76 -21.22
CA GLU A 174 -0.23 7.38 -21.74
C GLU A 174 1.00 7.02 -20.89
N GLU A 175 2.20 7.08 -21.48
CA GLU A 175 3.44 6.60 -20.86
C GLU A 175 3.74 7.25 -19.50
N ASP A 176 3.38 8.53 -19.33
CA ASP A 176 3.58 9.28 -18.08
C ASP A 176 2.65 8.82 -16.95
N ASP A 177 1.50 8.23 -17.28
CA ASP A 177 0.50 7.71 -16.33
C ASP A 177 0.51 6.17 -16.24
N LEU A 178 1.42 5.52 -16.96
CA LEU A 178 1.51 4.06 -17.05
C LEU A 178 2.22 3.44 -15.83
N SER A 179 1.52 2.52 -15.15
CA SER A 179 2.14 1.69 -14.13
C SER A 179 2.93 0.53 -14.74
N LYS A 180 4.24 0.73 -14.84
CA LYS A 180 5.19 -0.28 -15.38
C LYS A 180 5.15 -1.60 -14.62
N ASN A 181 4.94 -1.55 -13.30
CA ASN A 181 4.88 -2.77 -12.48
C ASN A 181 3.59 -3.55 -12.73
N VAL A 182 2.44 -2.89 -12.86
CA VAL A 182 1.17 -3.55 -13.19
C VAL A 182 1.29 -4.26 -14.54
N VAL A 183 1.76 -3.55 -15.58
CA VAL A 183 1.94 -4.13 -16.93
C VAL A 183 2.93 -5.29 -16.92
N SER A 184 4.13 -5.09 -16.38
CA SER A 184 5.18 -6.11 -16.43
C SER A 184 4.83 -7.36 -15.62
N ASN A 185 4.14 -7.22 -14.48
CA ASN A 185 3.75 -8.35 -13.64
C ASN A 185 2.59 -9.14 -14.26
N TYR A 186 1.62 -8.46 -14.85
CA TYR A 186 0.55 -9.12 -15.62
C TYR A 186 1.13 -9.94 -16.80
N GLN A 187 1.99 -9.31 -17.62
CA GLN A 187 2.63 -10.00 -18.75
C GLN A 187 3.52 -11.17 -18.30
N ARG A 188 4.15 -11.05 -17.13
CA ARG A 188 4.92 -12.13 -16.54
C ARG A 188 4.04 -13.32 -16.18
N PHE A 189 2.91 -13.11 -15.53
CA PHE A 189 2.00 -14.21 -15.22
C PHE A 189 1.45 -14.88 -16.49
N LYS A 190 1.14 -14.11 -17.54
CA LYS A 190 0.80 -14.70 -18.86
C LYS A 190 1.93 -15.58 -19.39
N SER A 191 3.17 -15.09 -19.29
CA SER A 191 4.35 -15.84 -19.75
C SER A 191 4.57 -17.13 -18.95
N TYR A 192 4.37 -17.10 -17.63
CA TYR A 192 4.47 -18.30 -16.78
C TYR A 192 3.41 -19.35 -17.13
N LEU A 193 2.16 -18.93 -17.33
CA LEU A 193 1.06 -19.82 -17.74
C LEU A 193 1.35 -20.49 -19.09
N GLN A 194 1.91 -19.76 -20.05
CA GLN A 194 2.32 -20.29 -21.35
C GLN A 194 3.53 -21.24 -21.28
N ALA A 195 4.52 -20.93 -20.44
CA ALA A 195 5.78 -21.67 -20.39
C ALA A 195 5.72 -22.95 -19.54
N GLU A 196 5.02 -22.92 -18.41
CA GLU A 196 4.99 -24.02 -17.44
C GLU A 196 3.75 -24.93 -17.61
N SER A 197 2.73 -24.48 -18.33
CA SER A 197 1.58 -25.28 -18.79
C SER A 197 0.86 -26.09 -17.70
N ASP A 198 0.56 -25.49 -16.54
CA ASP A 198 -0.32 -26.12 -15.53
C ASP A 198 -1.23 -25.12 -14.82
N ALA A 199 -2.18 -24.57 -15.59
CA ALA A 199 -3.24 -23.70 -15.06
C ALA A 199 -4.07 -24.39 -13.96
N GLU A 200 -4.22 -25.71 -14.02
CA GLU A 200 -4.95 -26.49 -13.02
C GLU A 200 -4.21 -26.50 -11.67
N THR A 201 -2.91 -26.75 -11.67
CA THR A 201 -2.09 -26.69 -10.45
C THR A 201 -2.04 -25.28 -9.89
N ILE A 202 -1.91 -24.25 -10.72
CA ILE A 202 -1.94 -22.85 -10.23
C ILE A 202 -3.30 -22.50 -9.63
N TRP A 203 -4.41 -22.90 -10.27
CA TRP A 203 -5.75 -22.70 -9.73
C TRP A 203 -5.95 -23.45 -8.41
N ARG A 204 -5.50 -24.70 -8.34
CA ARG A 204 -5.51 -25.48 -7.10
C ARG A 204 -4.71 -24.80 -6.00
N GLY A 205 -3.54 -24.26 -6.34
CA GLY A 205 -2.69 -23.49 -5.45
C GLY A 205 -3.35 -22.22 -4.90
N LEU A 206 -3.99 -21.44 -5.78
CA LEU A 206 -4.74 -20.23 -5.40
C LEU A 206 -5.85 -20.55 -4.38
N LYS A 207 -6.54 -21.69 -4.53
CA LYS A 207 -7.55 -22.16 -3.56
C LYS A 207 -6.96 -22.51 -2.19
N GLN A 208 -5.66 -22.83 -2.10
CA GLN A 208 -4.97 -23.17 -0.86
C GLN A 208 -4.33 -21.97 -0.15
N LEU A 209 -4.31 -20.79 -0.76
CA LEU A 209 -3.72 -19.61 -0.11
C LEU A 209 -4.61 -19.15 1.04
N THR A 210 -4.06 -19.04 2.25
CA THR A 210 -4.79 -18.60 3.45
C THR A 210 -4.24 -17.30 4.01
N ILE A 211 -5.14 -16.51 4.59
CA ILE A 211 -4.83 -15.24 5.26
C ILE A 211 -5.50 -15.14 6.61
N ILE A 212 -4.96 -14.25 7.45
CA ILE A 212 -5.73 -13.64 8.55
C ILE A 212 -6.37 -12.37 8.01
N ALA A 213 -7.69 -12.37 7.89
CA ALA A 213 -8.50 -11.21 7.53
C ALA A 213 -8.89 -10.47 8.81
N ALA A 214 -8.39 -9.25 8.98
CA ALA A 214 -8.64 -8.40 10.14
C ALA A 214 -9.50 -7.20 9.73
N GLU A 215 -10.75 -7.18 10.21
CA GLU A 215 -11.66 -6.05 10.03
C GLU A 215 -11.47 -5.06 11.17
N VAL A 216 -11.19 -3.81 10.82
CA VAL A 216 -11.05 -2.70 11.77
C VAL A 216 -12.35 -1.90 11.81
N GLU A 217 -12.94 -1.82 12.99
CA GLU A 217 -14.08 -0.94 13.23
C GLU A 217 -13.60 0.52 13.35
N GLU A 218 -14.44 1.50 13.01
CA GLU A 218 -14.12 2.94 13.16
C GLU A 218 -13.60 3.27 14.58
N SER A 219 -14.05 2.54 15.60
CA SER A 219 -13.62 2.75 16.99
C SER A 219 -12.20 2.30 17.31
N ASP A 220 -11.60 1.46 16.47
CA ASP A 220 -10.28 0.85 16.71
C ASP A 220 -9.11 1.70 16.20
N CYS A 221 -9.39 2.86 15.58
CA CYS A 221 -8.39 3.75 14.98
C CYS A 221 -7.46 2.97 14.03
N PRO A 222 -7.87 2.78 12.76
CA PRO A 222 -7.11 2.06 11.72
C PRO A 222 -5.60 2.31 11.70
N GLN A 223 -5.20 3.55 11.98
CA GLN A 223 -3.82 3.99 12.05
C GLN A 223 -3.02 3.26 13.14
N THR A 224 -3.59 3.06 14.33
CA THR A 224 -2.91 2.40 15.46
C THR A 224 -2.72 0.91 15.18
N VAL A 225 -3.71 0.25 14.57
CA VAL A 225 -3.62 -1.17 14.19
C VAL A 225 -2.57 -1.35 13.08
N PHE A 226 -2.56 -0.44 12.12
CA PHE A 226 -1.59 -0.42 11.03
C PHE A 226 -0.15 -0.20 11.50
N GLU A 227 0.08 0.74 12.44
CA GLU A 227 1.40 0.97 13.07
C GLU A 227 1.94 -0.32 13.73
N SER A 228 1.07 -1.01 14.48
CA SER A 228 1.42 -2.25 15.18
C SER A 228 1.82 -3.37 14.20
N LEU A 229 1.09 -3.52 13.10
CA LEU A 229 1.33 -4.56 12.10
C LEU A 229 2.56 -4.28 11.22
N ASN A 230 2.77 -3.04 10.79
CA ASN A 230 3.91 -2.67 9.94
C ASN A 230 5.27 -2.74 10.62
N SER A 231 5.32 -2.73 11.95
CA SER A 231 6.56 -2.89 12.72
C SER A 231 7.30 -4.22 12.44
N LYS A 232 6.67 -5.17 11.73
CA LYS A 232 7.20 -6.52 11.48
C LYS A 232 7.39 -6.88 9.99
N GLY A 233 7.07 -5.99 9.05
CA GLY A 233 7.09 -6.24 7.58
C GLY A 233 8.14 -5.44 6.81
N MET A 234 7.99 -5.33 5.48
CA MET A 234 8.76 -4.35 4.68
C MET A 234 8.37 -2.96 5.18
N PRO A 235 9.28 -2.21 5.83
CA PRO A 235 8.89 -1.03 6.58
C PRO A 235 8.34 0.04 5.65
N LEU A 236 7.26 0.68 6.09
CA LEU A 236 6.90 1.98 5.53
C LEU A 236 8.00 2.99 5.84
N THR A 237 8.28 3.88 4.89
CA THR A 237 9.16 5.03 5.16
C THR A 237 8.45 5.96 6.15
N THR A 238 9.22 6.77 6.89
CA THR A 238 8.62 7.77 7.78
C THR A 238 7.75 8.76 6.98
N ALA A 239 8.12 9.06 5.74
CA ALA A 239 7.33 9.87 4.82
C ALA A 239 5.98 9.22 4.47
N ASP A 240 5.94 7.90 4.23
CA ASP A 240 4.68 7.17 3.98
C ASP A 240 3.78 7.15 5.22
N LEU A 241 4.36 6.89 6.40
CA LEU A 241 3.61 6.94 7.67
C LEU A 241 3.06 8.35 7.91
N ALA A 242 3.85 9.39 7.63
CA ALA A 242 3.41 10.77 7.74
C ALA A 242 2.28 11.11 6.76
N ARG A 243 2.35 10.63 5.51
CA ARG A 243 1.26 10.76 4.54
C ARG A 243 -0.01 10.10 5.07
N ASN A 244 0.06 8.84 5.46
CA ASN A 244 -1.09 8.10 5.97
C ASN A 244 -1.75 8.86 7.13
N LEU A 245 -0.96 9.39 8.05
CA LEU A 245 -1.46 10.15 9.19
C LEU A 245 -2.15 11.46 8.77
N LEU A 246 -1.62 12.19 7.79
CA LEU A 246 -2.18 13.47 7.33
C LEU A 246 -3.49 13.32 6.55
N PHE A 247 -3.64 12.23 5.81
CA PHE A 247 -4.81 11.98 4.94
C PHE A 247 -5.90 11.14 5.60
N SER A 248 -5.61 10.52 6.75
CA SER A 248 -6.51 9.60 7.46
C SER A 248 -7.89 10.15 7.81
N ASP A 249 -7.99 11.45 8.09
CA ASP A 249 -9.24 12.12 8.50
C ASP A 249 -9.84 12.98 7.37
N VAL A 250 -9.45 12.73 6.12
CA VAL A 250 -9.92 13.48 4.94
C VAL A 250 -10.86 12.59 4.12
N GLU A 251 -11.98 13.14 3.64
CA GLU A 251 -12.92 12.44 2.76
C GLU A 251 -12.26 12.02 1.43
N TYR A 252 -12.65 10.89 0.84
CA TYR A 252 -11.97 10.29 -0.33
C TYR A 252 -11.74 11.28 -1.50
N GLU A 253 -12.78 12.02 -1.89
CA GLU A 253 -12.70 13.00 -3.01
C GLU A 253 -11.69 14.12 -2.71
N GLU A 254 -11.63 14.54 -1.45
CA GLU A 254 -10.71 15.57 -0.99
C GLU A 254 -9.28 15.02 -0.82
N GLN A 255 -9.12 13.73 -0.49
CA GLN A 255 -7.81 13.07 -0.48
C GLN A 255 -7.17 13.13 -1.87
N GLU A 256 -7.90 12.82 -2.94
CA GLU A 256 -7.39 12.89 -4.31
C GLU A 256 -6.91 14.31 -4.64
N ARG A 257 -7.74 15.32 -4.38
CA ARG A 257 -7.39 16.74 -4.65
C ARG A 257 -6.15 17.17 -3.87
N LEU A 258 -6.11 16.91 -2.56
CA LEU A 258 -5.00 17.32 -1.70
C LEU A 258 -3.70 16.58 -2.06
N TYR A 259 -3.81 15.30 -2.43
CA TYR A 259 -2.67 14.52 -2.88
C TYR A 259 -2.08 15.12 -4.16
N ASP A 260 -2.89 15.33 -5.20
CA ASP A 260 -2.42 15.84 -6.49
C ASP A 260 -1.85 17.26 -6.39
N GLN A 261 -2.48 18.12 -5.58
CA GLN A 261 -2.07 19.51 -5.44
C GLN A 261 -0.78 19.70 -4.61
N TYR A 262 -0.59 18.86 -3.59
CA TYR A 262 0.47 19.06 -2.60
C TYR A 262 1.45 17.91 -2.49
N TRP A 263 0.98 16.68 -2.35
CA TRP A 263 1.86 15.55 -2.05
C TRP A 263 2.57 14.99 -3.28
N LYS A 264 1.86 14.81 -4.42
CA LYS A 264 2.46 14.38 -5.70
C LYS A 264 3.63 15.28 -6.12
N PRO A 265 3.55 16.63 -6.05
CA PRO A 265 4.69 17.51 -6.28
C PRO A 265 5.87 17.26 -5.32
N ILE A 266 5.60 16.91 -4.06
CA ILE A 266 6.66 16.55 -3.11
C ILE A 266 7.30 15.23 -3.57
N GLU A 267 6.53 14.18 -3.85
CA GLU A 267 7.09 12.92 -4.34
C GLU A 267 7.95 13.12 -5.60
N ASN A 268 7.50 13.94 -6.55
CA ASN A 268 8.27 14.28 -7.75
C ASN A 268 9.58 15.02 -7.44
N LEU A 269 9.60 15.89 -6.43
CA LEU A 269 10.83 16.56 -5.96
C LEU A 269 11.84 15.57 -5.38
N PHE A 270 11.39 14.39 -4.93
CA PHE A 270 12.21 13.34 -4.35
C PHE A 270 12.21 12.03 -5.17
N ALA A 271 11.90 12.10 -6.47
CA ALA A 271 11.86 10.91 -7.33
C ALA A 271 13.25 10.24 -7.52
N ASP A 272 14.33 10.95 -7.21
CA ASP A 272 15.72 10.47 -7.25
C ASP A 272 16.23 9.88 -5.93
N ASP A 273 15.36 9.78 -4.92
CA ASP A 273 15.71 9.26 -3.59
C ASP A 273 15.86 7.73 -3.61
N ASP A 274 16.51 7.18 -2.58
CA ASP A 274 16.61 5.73 -2.41
C ASP A 274 15.28 5.09 -1.98
N ASP A 275 15.22 3.76 -1.99
CA ASP A 275 14.04 2.99 -1.59
C ASP A 275 13.57 3.28 -0.14
N ASP A 276 14.48 3.80 0.71
CA ASP A 276 14.20 4.19 2.10
C ASP A 276 13.72 5.65 2.24
N ALA A 277 13.61 6.38 1.13
CA ALA A 277 13.25 7.80 1.06
C ALA A 277 14.11 8.68 1.99
N THR A 278 15.43 8.42 2.04
CA THR A 278 16.37 9.07 2.97
C THR A 278 16.30 10.59 2.93
N SER A 279 16.30 11.20 1.75
CA SER A 279 16.28 12.65 1.58
C SER A 279 14.93 13.26 1.98
N MET A 280 13.83 12.60 1.62
CA MET A 280 12.47 13.03 1.99
C MET A 280 12.26 12.96 3.51
N ASN A 281 12.75 11.89 4.16
CA ASN A 281 12.73 11.74 5.60
C ASN A 281 13.53 12.86 6.30
N ALA A 282 14.66 13.28 5.73
CA ALA A 282 15.43 14.42 6.23
C ALA A 282 14.68 15.76 6.08
N ALA A 283 13.95 15.96 4.98
CA ALA A 283 13.11 17.14 4.79
C ALA A 283 11.97 17.20 5.81
N LEU A 284 11.29 16.07 6.07
CA LEU A 284 10.25 15.96 7.09
C LEU A 284 10.78 16.30 8.50
N ARG A 285 11.96 15.77 8.86
CA ARG A 285 12.65 16.11 10.11
C ARG A 285 12.92 17.60 10.22
N GLY A 286 13.47 18.19 9.17
CA GLY A 286 13.79 19.61 9.14
C GLY A 286 12.55 20.49 9.31
N TRP A 287 11.46 20.12 8.65
CA TRP A 287 10.18 20.83 8.75
C TRP A 287 9.61 20.77 10.17
N LEU A 288 9.59 19.58 10.79
CA LEU A 288 9.15 19.41 12.18
C LEU A 288 10.03 20.16 13.17
N ALA A 289 11.34 20.18 12.97
CA ALA A 289 12.26 20.93 13.83
C ALA A 289 11.97 22.44 13.82
N VAL A 290 11.44 22.98 12.72
CA VAL A 290 11.02 24.39 12.59
C VAL A 290 9.63 24.62 13.17
N LYS A 291 8.67 23.75 12.88
CA LYS A 291 7.26 23.91 13.29
C LYS A 291 7.01 23.53 14.74
N ALA A 292 7.67 22.49 15.22
CA ALA A 292 7.52 21.95 16.56
C ALA A 292 8.88 21.83 17.26
N PRO A 293 9.61 22.94 17.49
CA PRO A 293 10.96 22.91 18.06
C PRO A 293 11.03 22.31 19.47
N ARG A 294 9.89 22.15 20.15
CA ARG A 294 9.78 21.49 21.46
C ARG A 294 9.66 19.97 21.37
N LEU A 295 9.27 19.43 20.21
CA LEU A 295 9.08 18.01 19.94
C LEU A 295 10.27 17.41 19.17
N ARG A 296 11.49 17.93 19.39
CA ARG A 296 12.69 17.50 18.64
C ARG A 296 12.90 15.98 18.74
N SER A 297 12.78 15.32 17.60
CA SER A 297 13.22 13.93 17.37
C SER A 297 14.74 13.86 17.55
N ARG A 298 15.23 12.96 18.41
CA ARG A 298 16.67 12.76 18.63
C ARG A 298 17.24 11.72 17.67
N ALA A 299 16.41 10.81 17.19
CA ALA A 299 16.75 9.80 16.19
C ALA A 299 15.85 9.88 14.96
N SER A 300 16.24 9.09 13.95
CA SER A 300 15.48 8.88 12.72
C SER A 300 14.07 8.38 12.96
N ASP A 301 13.93 7.55 13.98
CA ASP A 301 12.75 6.72 14.22
C ASP A 301 11.70 7.48 15.06
N ASP A 302 12.08 8.58 15.71
CA ASP A 302 11.19 9.41 16.54
C ASP A 302 10.38 10.44 15.75
N VAL A 303 10.60 10.54 14.44
CA VAL A 303 10.05 11.63 13.60
C VAL A 303 8.55 11.48 13.43
N TYR A 304 8.10 10.24 13.28
CA TYR A 304 6.69 9.91 13.21
C TYR A 304 5.98 10.24 14.52
N ASP A 305 6.53 9.83 15.66
CA ASP A 305 5.98 10.15 16.98
C ASP A 305 5.93 11.66 17.24
N ALA A 306 6.97 12.39 16.83
CA ALA A 306 7.00 13.85 16.89
C ALA A 306 5.91 14.49 16.01
N LEU A 307 5.67 13.98 14.81
CA LEU A 307 4.59 14.43 13.94
C LEU A 307 3.22 14.15 14.56
N LYS A 308 3.02 12.95 15.11
CA LYS A 308 1.76 12.55 15.77
C LYS A 308 1.46 13.45 16.97
N ALA A 309 2.46 13.66 17.83
CA ALA A 309 2.35 14.59 18.96
C ALA A 309 2.09 16.02 18.48
N PHE A 310 2.75 16.47 17.41
CA PHE A 310 2.50 17.78 16.82
C PHE A 310 1.05 17.94 16.39
N LEU A 311 0.52 17.01 15.59
CA LEU A 311 -0.87 17.05 15.09
C LEU A 311 -1.92 16.99 16.21
N GLN A 312 -1.62 16.32 17.32
CA GLN A 312 -2.53 16.20 18.47
C GLN A 312 -2.51 17.40 19.42
N THR A 313 -1.39 18.14 19.50
CA THR A 313 -1.18 19.13 20.58
C THR A 313 -1.44 20.57 20.17
N GLU A 314 -1.29 20.94 18.90
CA GLU A 314 -1.66 22.28 18.45
C GLU A 314 -2.97 22.26 17.67
N ASN A 315 -3.77 23.30 17.87
CA ASN A 315 -5.03 23.52 17.15
C ASN A 315 -4.65 24.00 15.74
N HIS A 316 -4.21 23.08 14.90
CA HIS A 316 -3.66 23.38 13.59
C HIS A 316 -4.74 23.91 12.65
N SER A 317 -4.31 24.76 11.72
CA SER A 317 -5.00 25.02 10.47
C SER A 317 -5.35 23.70 9.77
N ASP A 318 -6.41 23.69 8.96
CA ASP A 318 -6.82 22.55 8.13
C ASP A 318 -5.66 21.78 7.45
N THR A 319 -5.88 20.48 7.15
CA THR A 319 -4.90 19.58 6.52
C THR A 319 -4.22 20.21 5.30
N GLU A 320 -4.97 20.96 4.50
CA GLU A 320 -4.47 21.67 3.33
C GLU A 320 -3.37 22.69 3.67
N SER A 321 -3.54 23.47 4.75
CA SER A 321 -2.54 24.44 5.20
C SER A 321 -1.25 23.77 5.67
N LEU A 322 -1.35 22.60 6.33
CA LEU A 322 -0.20 21.79 6.74
C LEU A 322 0.55 21.27 5.51
N LEU A 323 -0.17 20.68 4.56
CA LEU A 323 0.39 20.16 3.30
C LEU A 323 1.07 21.26 2.47
N ARG A 324 0.44 22.44 2.35
CA ARG A 324 1.02 23.62 1.69
C ARG A 324 2.32 24.05 2.36
N GLY A 325 2.33 24.12 3.69
CA GLY A 325 3.50 24.49 4.46
C GLY A 325 4.65 23.50 4.35
N PHE A 326 4.34 22.21 4.32
CA PHE A 326 5.35 21.15 4.13
C PHE A 326 5.92 21.18 2.71
N LYS A 327 5.07 21.30 1.68
CA LYS A 327 5.50 21.43 0.28
C LYS A 327 6.49 22.57 0.08
N GLY A 328 6.17 23.78 0.56
CA GLY A 328 7.06 24.95 0.43
C GLY A 328 8.40 24.77 1.16
N PHE A 329 8.40 24.02 2.27
CA PHE A 329 9.65 23.65 2.94
C PHE A 329 10.48 22.67 2.09
N CYS A 330 9.86 21.64 1.53
CA CYS A 330 10.50 20.66 0.65
C CYS A 330 11.15 21.31 -0.58
N GLU A 331 10.46 22.26 -1.24
CA GLU A 331 11.00 23.04 -2.35
C GLU A 331 12.27 23.80 -1.94
N THR A 332 12.23 24.47 -0.78
CA THR A 332 13.39 25.20 -0.24
C THR A 332 14.53 24.25 0.15
N PHE A 333 14.21 23.10 0.72
CA PHE A 333 15.16 22.07 1.13
C PHE A 333 15.94 21.52 -0.08
N ARG A 334 15.23 21.12 -1.15
CA ARG A 334 15.83 20.61 -2.38
C ARG A 334 16.65 21.67 -3.13
N ALA A 335 16.17 22.91 -3.19
CA ALA A 335 16.94 24.00 -3.80
C ALA A 335 18.29 24.23 -3.10
N ARG A 336 18.35 24.05 -1.78
CA ARG A 336 19.59 24.19 -1.00
C ARG A 336 20.54 23.01 -1.20
N SER A 337 20.04 21.78 -1.19
CA SER A 337 20.88 20.58 -1.38
C SER A 337 21.49 20.50 -2.78
N GLN A 338 20.81 21.04 -3.80
CA GLN A 338 21.31 21.07 -5.18
C GLN A 338 22.22 22.26 -5.51
N SER A 339 22.35 23.24 -4.60
CA SER A 339 23.22 24.41 -4.80
C SER A 339 24.70 24.04 -4.79
N LYS A 340 25.52 24.69 -5.64
CA LYS A 340 26.97 24.40 -5.80
C LYS A 340 27.75 24.39 -4.47
N GLY A 341 27.34 25.18 -3.47
CA GLY A 341 27.98 25.23 -2.15
C GLY A 341 27.79 23.96 -1.32
N ALA A 342 26.65 23.27 -1.47
CA ALA A 342 26.34 22.02 -0.76
C ALA A 342 27.08 20.80 -1.37
N ARG A 343 27.24 20.75 -2.70
CA ARG A 343 28.04 19.71 -3.37
C ARG A 343 29.51 19.72 -2.96
N THR A 344 30.09 20.89 -2.66
CA THR A 344 31.42 21.01 -2.06
C THR A 344 31.47 20.62 -0.58
N ALA A 345 30.36 20.75 0.15
CA ALA A 345 30.28 20.32 1.54
C ALA A 345 30.22 18.78 1.66
N ASP A 346 29.58 18.08 0.72
CA ASP A 346 29.58 16.60 0.69
C ASP A 346 30.96 15.98 0.41
N MET A 347 31.86 16.70 -0.28
CA MET A 347 33.28 16.30 -0.38
C MET A 347 34.07 16.54 0.92
N HIS A 348 33.55 17.34 1.86
CA HIS A 348 34.23 17.71 3.11
C HIS A 348 33.54 17.19 4.39
N THR A 349 32.31 16.64 4.30
CA THR A 349 31.60 15.98 5.42
C THR A 349 31.98 14.51 5.59
N THR A 350 32.75 13.92 4.66
CA THR A 350 33.38 12.59 4.80
C THR A 350 34.52 12.54 5.84
N TRP A 351 34.75 13.63 6.58
CA TRP A 351 35.68 13.70 7.72
C TRP A 351 34.99 13.64 9.10
N GLY A 352 33.66 13.44 9.14
CA GLY A 352 32.87 13.39 10.38
C GLY A 352 32.26 12.03 10.72
N ILE A 353 32.31 11.05 9.81
CA ILE A 353 31.78 9.69 10.02
C ILE A 353 32.89 8.69 9.67
N GLY A 354 33.53 8.11 10.70
CA GLY A 354 34.31 6.88 10.54
C GLY A 354 35.82 7.01 10.28
N GLY A 355 36.54 7.74 11.14
CA GLY A 355 38.01 7.75 11.15
C GLY A 355 38.61 7.12 12.42
N ARG A 356 38.44 5.80 12.65
CA ARG A 356 39.39 5.06 13.52
C ARG A 356 40.37 4.30 12.62
N THR A 357 41.58 4.82 12.64
CA THR A 357 42.84 4.31 12.10
C THR A 357 42.96 2.78 12.10
N LYS A 358 43.20 2.21 10.91
CA LYS A 358 43.80 0.88 10.74
C LYS A 358 45.22 0.90 11.30
N GLY A 359 45.54 -0.06 12.17
CA GLY A 359 46.93 -0.44 12.47
C GLY A 359 47.17 -0.66 13.95
N LEU A 360 46.92 -1.89 14.42
CA LEU A 360 47.72 -2.65 15.39
C LEU A 360 47.13 -4.07 15.51
N PRO A 361 47.93 -5.15 15.45
CA PRO A 361 47.43 -6.52 15.42
C PRO A 361 47.21 -7.04 16.84
N VAL A 362 46.05 -7.63 17.13
CA VAL A 362 45.91 -8.54 18.28
C VAL A 362 45.07 -9.74 17.88
N ASP A 363 45.78 -10.87 17.81
CA ASP A 363 45.31 -12.23 17.72
C ASP A 363 44.62 -12.66 19.03
N ARG A 364 43.42 -13.26 18.95
CA ARG A 364 43.08 -14.59 19.50
C ARG A 364 41.58 -14.78 19.69
N SER A 365 41.16 -16.01 19.34
CA SER A 365 39.86 -16.64 19.61
C SER A 365 39.47 -16.63 21.09
N LEU A 366 38.19 -16.91 21.40
CA LEU A 366 37.74 -17.94 22.37
C LEU A 366 36.22 -17.79 22.66
N PHE A 367 35.43 -18.79 22.18
CA PHE A 367 34.05 -19.18 22.56
C PHE A 367 32.90 -18.20 22.21
N GLY A 368 31.71 -18.60 21.73
CA GLY A 368 31.06 -19.91 21.70
C GLY A 368 29.85 -19.93 22.64
N GLU A 369 28.68 -19.53 22.15
CA GLU A 369 27.35 -20.18 22.22
C GLU A 369 26.35 -19.40 21.36
#